data_AF-A0A7C6TDB6-F1
#
_entry.id   AF-A0A7C6TDB6-F1
#
_cell.length_a   1.000
_cell.length_b   1.000
_cell.length_c   1.000
_cell.angle_alpha   90.00
_cell.angle_beta   90.00
_cell.angle_gamma   90.00
#
_symmetry.space_group_name_H-M   'P 1'
#
loop_
_entity.id
_entity.type
_entity.pdbx_description
1 polymer ?
#
loop_
_entity_poly.entity_id
_entity_poly.type
_entity_poly.pdbx_seq_one_letter_code
_entity_poly.pdbx_strand_id
1 'polypeptide(L)'
;MPRVHAAEKPPIRIAVVPAIPAAAGGVLLPDRLSAGVADLFARSLGQIRGVIVSNSSAVYHAALAAGGAGGTTPLAAGLAARRVQADLAVLVEAKANGTELKITCTPVLPESGRGKVPSPFTQQGTRTLETDLFSIQAGFIKAGLEALALKPTPQEQARIDLVARSTVSPEAFQLYCEARQHLPIASVEAYDRAIKALRRVVVGDGPSRPPVDPEFALAHAALAEAAALGSMQQWLVGLRDQRLMALALSSAETAVKLRPELPDSHRALALAGALVKRISVAVNAARKALEILPDDPQSHLWLGVANGGDGAPEINAALALDPSLGLGHLFLAVLAAAEGDQKRMLVECERALELSPVDASPLLLMGMMQTGEGKLDEAIATYQRVLKINRHA
;
A
#
# COMPACT_ATOMS: atom_id res chain seq x y z
N MET A 1 -33.52 18.60 15.93
CA MET A 1 -33.08 19.37 14.74
C MET A 1 -32.05 18.52 14.01
N PRO A 2 -32.38 17.87 12.88
CA PRO A 2 -31.38 17.15 12.11
C PRO A 2 -30.47 18.19 11.45
N ARG A 3 -29.17 18.12 11.75
CA ARG A 3 -28.16 18.86 11.00
C ARG A 3 -28.15 18.27 9.59
N VAL A 4 -28.75 18.99 8.65
CA VAL A 4 -28.54 18.76 7.23
C VAL A 4 -27.03 18.98 6.99
N HIS A 5 -26.27 17.89 6.93
CA HIS A 5 -24.89 17.95 6.44
C HIS A 5 -24.97 18.49 5.02
N ALA A 6 -24.37 19.66 4.80
CA ALA A 6 -24.05 20.11 3.46
C ALA A 6 -23.33 18.94 2.78
N ALA A 7 -23.82 18.50 1.62
CA ALA A 7 -23.23 17.37 0.90
C ALA A 7 -21.75 17.70 0.64
N GLU A 8 -20.86 17.14 1.45
CA GLU A 8 -19.43 17.17 1.19
C GLU A 8 -19.23 16.57 -0.20
N LYS A 9 -18.42 17.23 -1.03
CA LYS A 9 -18.09 16.68 -2.35
C LYS A 9 -17.55 15.27 -2.16
N PRO A 10 -17.94 14.30 -3.00
CA PRO A 10 -17.40 12.95 -2.90
C PRO A 10 -15.87 13.01 -2.99
N PRO A 11 -15.16 12.14 -2.24
CA PRO A 11 -13.70 12.12 -2.27
C PRO A 11 -13.19 11.83 -3.69
N ILE A 12 -12.05 12.43 -4.05
CA ILE A 12 -11.34 12.09 -5.28
C ILE A 12 -10.42 10.89 -5.02
N ARG A 13 -10.55 9.86 -5.84
CA ARG A 13 -9.69 8.67 -5.79
C ARG A 13 -8.55 8.78 -6.79
N ILE A 14 -7.33 8.63 -6.32
CA ILE A 14 -6.10 8.79 -7.11
C ILE A 14 -5.29 7.49 -7.08
N ALA A 15 -5.05 6.91 -8.26
CA ALA A 15 -4.11 5.81 -8.43
C ALA A 15 -2.70 6.37 -8.68
N VAL A 16 -1.80 6.24 -7.71
CA VAL A 16 -0.39 6.61 -7.88
C VAL A 16 0.36 5.41 -8.45
N VAL A 17 0.81 5.52 -9.71
CA VAL A 17 1.38 4.41 -10.46
C VAL A 17 2.90 4.61 -10.59
N PRO A 18 3.75 3.83 -9.90
CA PRO A 18 5.18 3.91 -10.13
C PRO A 18 5.54 3.34 -11.50
N ALA A 19 6.54 3.92 -12.14
CA ALA A 19 7.04 3.46 -13.43
C ALA A 19 7.60 2.04 -13.33
N ILE A 20 7.16 1.16 -14.23
CA ILE A 20 7.70 -0.19 -14.39
C ILE A 20 8.43 -0.20 -15.73
N PRO A 21 9.75 -0.42 -15.78
CA PRO A 21 10.49 -0.46 -17.03
C PRO A 21 10.07 -1.66 -17.88
N ALA A 22 10.16 -1.50 -19.21
CA ALA A 22 10.03 -2.64 -20.13
C ALA A 22 11.17 -3.64 -19.89
N ALA A 23 10.88 -4.94 -19.93
CA ALA A 23 11.89 -5.98 -19.79
C ALA A 23 11.64 -7.15 -20.73
N ALA A 24 12.71 -7.70 -21.28
CA ALA A 24 12.69 -8.93 -22.07
C ALA A 24 12.86 -10.15 -21.14
N GLY A 25 11.77 -10.50 -20.44
CA GLY A 25 11.72 -11.66 -19.53
C GLY A 25 12.13 -11.34 -18.08
N GLY A 26 11.40 -11.91 -17.12
CA GLY A 26 11.57 -11.71 -15.68
C GLY A 26 10.34 -11.09 -14.99
N VAL A 27 10.39 -11.02 -13.65
CA VAL A 27 9.37 -10.31 -12.84
C VAL A 27 9.52 -8.82 -13.08
N LEU A 28 8.46 -8.19 -13.58
CA LEU A 28 8.43 -6.75 -13.82
C LEU A 28 8.23 -6.02 -12.49
N LEU A 29 9.32 -5.42 -12.00
CA LEU A 29 9.33 -4.62 -10.79
C LEU A 29 9.25 -3.14 -11.15
N PRO A 30 8.61 -2.30 -10.33
CA PRO A 30 8.77 -0.85 -10.46
C PRO A 30 10.24 -0.47 -10.44
N ASP A 31 10.62 0.61 -11.12
CA ASP A 31 11.92 1.22 -10.90
C ASP A 31 12.07 1.61 -9.42
N ARG A 32 13.21 1.31 -8.81
CA ARG A 32 13.43 1.44 -7.36
C ARG A 32 13.13 2.86 -6.87
N LEU A 33 13.73 3.86 -7.52
CA LEU A 33 13.54 5.26 -7.15
C LEU A 33 12.09 5.70 -7.39
N SER A 34 11.51 5.27 -8.52
CA SER A 34 10.12 5.55 -8.86
C SER A 34 9.16 4.97 -7.81
N ALA A 35 9.41 3.77 -7.30
CA ALA A 35 8.62 3.14 -6.25
C ALA A 35 8.63 3.94 -4.94
N GLY A 36 9.82 4.35 -4.47
CA GLY A 36 9.92 5.11 -3.22
C GLY A 36 9.36 6.53 -3.34
N VAL A 37 9.60 7.20 -4.47
CA VAL A 37 9.03 8.54 -4.72
C VAL A 37 7.51 8.49 -4.86
N ALA A 38 6.99 7.50 -5.60
CA ALA A 38 5.55 7.27 -5.72
C ALA A 38 4.92 7.01 -4.34
N ASP A 39 5.60 6.27 -3.48
CA ASP A 39 5.09 6.00 -2.14
C ASP A 39 5.02 7.25 -1.27
N LEU A 40 6.08 8.07 -1.24
CA LEU A 40 6.04 9.33 -0.50
C LEU A 40 4.95 10.25 -1.06
N PHE A 41 4.80 10.31 -2.38
CA PHE A 41 3.74 11.08 -3.01
C PHE A 41 2.34 10.60 -2.60
N ALA A 42 2.10 9.29 -2.68
CA ALA A 42 0.86 8.64 -2.25
C ALA A 42 0.55 8.94 -0.78
N ARG A 43 1.54 8.82 0.11
CA ARG A 43 1.35 9.11 1.54
C ARG A 43 1.06 10.59 1.80
N SER A 44 1.69 11.51 1.06
CA SER A 44 1.40 12.95 1.16
C SER A 44 0.00 13.29 0.65
N LEU A 45 -0.42 12.73 -0.49
CA LEU A 45 -1.80 12.88 -0.98
C LEU A 45 -2.81 12.37 0.04
N GLY A 46 -2.54 11.21 0.63
CA GLY A 46 -3.38 10.61 1.66
C GLY A 46 -3.45 11.38 2.97
N GLN A 47 -2.68 12.46 3.17
CA GLN A 47 -2.86 13.32 4.36
C GLN A 47 -4.01 14.32 4.22
N ILE A 48 -4.55 14.50 3.01
CA ILE A 48 -5.54 15.52 2.65
C ILE A 48 -6.93 14.90 2.71
N ARG A 49 -7.85 15.51 3.47
CA ARG A 49 -9.24 15.07 3.54
C ARG A 49 -9.90 15.18 2.17
N GLY A 50 -10.71 14.18 1.84
CA GLY A 50 -11.37 14.05 0.54
C GLY A 50 -10.45 13.55 -0.57
N VAL A 51 -9.20 13.15 -0.27
CA VAL A 51 -8.30 12.48 -1.23
C VAL A 51 -8.08 11.05 -0.77
N ILE A 52 -8.52 10.10 -1.58
CA ILE A 52 -8.31 8.67 -1.33
C ILE A 52 -7.26 8.15 -2.31
N VAL A 53 -6.19 7.58 -1.79
CA VAL A 53 -5.16 6.96 -2.63
C VAL A 53 -5.43 5.47 -2.73
N SER A 54 -5.61 4.99 -3.95
CA SER A 54 -5.89 3.57 -4.22
C SER A 54 -4.75 2.68 -3.71
N ASN A 55 -5.10 1.47 -3.26
CA ASN A 55 -4.16 0.48 -2.77
C ASN A 55 -3.02 0.20 -3.77
N SER A 56 -1.78 0.33 -3.31
CA SER A 56 -0.58 0.21 -4.15
C SER A 56 -0.41 -1.17 -4.78
N SER A 57 -0.83 -2.25 -4.10
CA SER A 57 -0.77 -3.61 -4.64
C SER A 57 -1.76 -3.78 -5.79
N ALA A 58 -3.01 -3.33 -5.61
CA ALA A 58 -4.01 -3.36 -6.68
C ALA A 58 -3.60 -2.52 -7.88
N VAL A 59 -3.04 -1.31 -7.65
CA VAL A 59 -2.52 -0.45 -8.70
C VAL A 59 -1.37 -1.12 -9.45
N TYR A 60 -0.42 -1.74 -8.74
CA TYR A 60 0.72 -2.45 -9.33
C TYR A 60 0.25 -3.59 -10.26
N HIS A 61 -0.60 -4.48 -9.75
CA HIS A 61 -1.10 -5.62 -10.54
C HIS A 61 -1.95 -5.18 -11.73
N ALA A 62 -2.74 -4.11 -11.57
CA ALA A 62 -3.51 -3.54 -12.67
C ALA A 62 -2.60 -2.91 -13.75
N ALA A 63 -1.54 -2.20 -13.35
CA ALA A 63 -0.57 -1.61 -14.27
C ALA A 63 0.23 -2.67 -15.02
N LEU A 64 0.63 -3.75 -14.34
CA LEU A 64 1.28 -4.89 -14.98
C LEU A 64 0.38 -5.58 -16.01
N ALA A 65 -0.88 -5.84 -15.64
CA ALA A 65 -1.83 -6.46 -16.55
C ALA A 65 -2.09 -5.60 -17.80
N ALA A 66 -2.07 -4.27 -17.65
CA ALA A 66 -2.29 -3.34 -18.76
C ALA A 66 -1.04 -3.10 -19.61
N GLY A 67 0.16 -3.07 -19.02
CA GLY A 67 1.41 -2.78 -19.69
C GLY A 67 2.10 -4.00 -20.32
N GLY A 68 1.87 -5.20 -19.77
CA GLY A 68 2.57 -6.41 -20.16
C GLY A 68 4.09 -6.23 -20.14
N ALA A 69 4.80 -6.88 -21.08
CA ALA A 69 6.26 -6.78 -21.20
C ALA A 69 6.77 -5.35 -21.54
N GLY A 70 5.87 -4.45 -21.97
CA GLY A 70 6.20 -3.08 -22.34
C GLY A 70 6.35 -2.12 -21.15
N GLY A 71 6.05 -2.56 -19.93
CA GLY A 71 6.11 -1.72 -18.73
C GLY A 71 4.97 -0.71 -18.63
N THR A 72 5.08 0.24 -17.70
CA THR A 72 4.01 1.20 -17.42
C THR A 72 4.10 2.42 -18.35
N THR A 73 3.28 2.43 -19.40
CA THR A 73 3.01 3.63 -20.22
C THR A 73 1.90 4.49 -19.60
N PRO A 74 1.70 5.76 -20.03
CA PRO A 74 0.53 6.54 -19.62
C PRO A 74 -0.80 5.82 -19.91
N LEU A 75 -0.91 5.11 -21.04
CA LEU A 75 -2.09 4.28 -21.33
C LEU A 75 -2.28 3.17 -20.28
N ALA A 76 -1.21 2.44 -19.94
CA ALA A 76 -1.27 1.40 -18.92
C ALA A 76 -1.67 1.97 -17.55
N ALA A 77 -1.17 3.16 -17.18
CA ALA A 77 -1.56 3.85 -15.95
C ALA A 77 -3.05 4.24 -15.94
N GLY A 78 -3.60 4.74 -17.05
CA GLY A 78 -5.03 5.05 -17.18
C GLY A 78 -5.92 3.81 -17.09
N LEU A 79 -5.52 2.71 -17.75
CA LEU A 79 -6.22 1.41 -17.64
C LEU A 79 -6.15 0.84 -16.22
N ALA A 80 -5.01 1.00 -15.54
CA ALA A 80 -4.85 0.61 -14.15
C ALA A 80 -5.80 1.39 -13.24
N ALA A 81 -5.85 2.72 -13.37
CA ALA A 81 -6.77 3.59 -12.64
C ALA A 81 -8.23 3.15 -12.85
N ARG A 82 -8.63 2.84 -14.09
CA ARG A 82 -9.97 2.33 -14.38
C ARG A 82 -10.27 1.02 -13.64
N ARG A 83 -9.31 0.09 -13.61
CA ARG A 83 -9.49 -1.23 -12.95
C ARG A 83 -9.65 -1.10 -11.44
N VAL A 84 -8.92 -0.18 -10.82
CA VAL A 84 -9.02 0.12 -9.38
C VAL A 84 -10.11 1.16 -9.06
N GLN A 85 -10.89 1.58 -10.05
CA GLN A 85 -11.95 2.58 -9.93
C GLN A 85 -11.46 3.95 -9.40
N ALA A 86 -10.22 4.34 -9.71
CA ALA A 86 -9.73 5.68 -9.43
C ALA A 86 -10.26 6.68 -10.45
N ASP A 87 -10.47 7.93 -10.01
CA ASP A 87 -10.92 9.03 -10.86
C ASP A 87 -9.76 9.62 -11.68
N LEU A 88 -8.52 9.44 -11.21
CA LEU A 88 -7.29 9.89 -11.86
C LEU A 88 -6.14 8.91 -11.59
N ALA A 89 -5.26 8.72 -12.57
CA ALA A 89 -3.93 8.12 -12.36
C ALA A 89 -2.85 9.21 -12.32
N VAL A 90 -1.80 9.00 -11.54
CA VAL A 90 -0.55 9.78 -11.62
C VAL A 90 0.60 8.81 -11.83
N LEU A 91 1.17 8.80 -13.04
CA LEU A 91 2.34 7.99 -13.38
C LEU A 91 3.61 8.68 -12.87
N VAL A 92 4.32 8.07 -11.94
CA VAL A 92 5.52 8.61 -11.29
C VAL A 92 6.77 7.94 -11.85
N GLU A 93 7.65 8.71 -12.49
CA GLU A 93 8.97 8.26 -12.96
C GLU A 93 10.07 9.04 -12.23
N ALA A 94 11.03 8.35 -11.62
CA ALA A 94 12.23 8.96 -11.06
C ALA A 94 13.47 8.34 -11.69
N LYS A 95 14.42 9.18 -12.15
CA LYS A 95 15.67 8.76 -12.78
C LYS A 95 16.85 9.53 -12.19
N ALA A 96 17.89 8.80 -11.81
CA ALA A 96 19.16 9.39 -11.37
C ALA A 96 20.17 9.36 -12.53
N ASN A 97 20.78 10.51 -12.81
CA ASN A 97 21.84 10.70 -13.80
C ASN A 97 23.08 11.26 -13.09
N GLY A 98 24.00 10.38 -12.68
CA GLY A 98 25.13 10.78 -11.85
C GLY A 98 24.65 11.32 -10.50
N THR A 99 24.96 12.59 -10.22
CA THR A 99 24.43 13.27 -9.04
C THR A 99 23.08 13.90 -9.28
N GLU A 100 22.48 13.89 -10.47
CA GLU A 100 21.19 14.57 -10.70
C GLU A 100 19.99 13.64 -10.52
N LEU A 101 18.94 14.05 -9.80
CA LEU A 101 17.68 13.31 -9.71
C LEU A 101 16.57 14.06 -10.46
N LYS A 102 15.93 13.39 -11.41
CA LYS A 102 14.78 13.91 -12.17
C LYS A 102 13.53 13.11 -11.82
N ILE A 103 12.48 13.80 -11.39
CA ILE A 103 11.17 13.21 -11.05
C ILE A 103 10.11 13.77 -12.01
N THR A 104 9.36 12.90 -12.67
CA THR A 104 8.27 13.24 -13.57
C THR A 104 6.98 12.61 -13.05
N CYS A 105 5.89 13.36 -12.99
CA CYS A 105 4.58 12.82 -12.65
C CYS A 105 3.57 13.17 -13.72
N THR A 106 3.00 12.18 -14.39
CA THR A 106 2.08 12.43 -15.50
C THR A 106 0.66 12.13 -15.02
N PRO A 107 -0.22 13.15 -14.86
CA PRO A 107 -1.63 12.90 -14.61
C PRO A 107 -2.27 12.26 -15.85
N VAL A 108 -3.07 11.22 -15.63
CA VAL A 108 -3.72 10.43 -16.69
C VAL A 108 -5.18 10.18 -16.30
N LEU A 109 -6.12 10.55 -17.18
CA LEU A 109 -7.52 10.23 -16.98
C LEU A 109 -7.80 8.76 -17.34
N PRO A 110 -8.65 8.05 -16.58
CA PRO A 110 -8.98 6.63 -16.83
C PRO A 110 -9.60 6.36 -18.22
N GLU A 111 -10.34 7.32 -18.77
CA GLU A 111 -11.07 7.17 -20.04
C GLU A 111 -10.22 7.52 -21.27
N SER A 112 -9.16 8.31 -21.09
CA SER A 112 -8.40 8.89 -22.20
C SER A 112 -7.27 7.97 -22.67
N GLY A 113 -7.55 6.72 -23.02
CA GLY A 113 -6.57 5.83 -23.65
C GLY A 113 -5.84 6.44 -24.88
N ARG A 114 -6.30 7.62 -25.35
CA ARG A 114 -5.54 8.59 -26.14
C ARG A 114 -5.60 10.00 -25.52
N GLY A 115 -4.54 10.40 -24.82
CA GLY A 115 -3.85 11.68 -25.07
C GLY A 115 -4.56 13.03 -24.85
N LYS A 116 -5.67 13.13 -24.10
CA LYS A 116 -6.00 14.43 -23.45
C LYS A 116 -5.38 14.45 -22.06
N VAL A 117 -4.06 14.55 -22.07
CA VAL A 117 -3.22 14.84 -20.92
C VAL A 117 -3.58 16.27 -20.47
N PRO A 118 -4.04 16.52 -19.24
CA PRO A 118 -3.91 17.86 -18.67
C PRO A 118 -2.43 18.21 -18.77
N SER A 119 -2.09 19.25 -19.55
CA SER A 119 -0.72 19.63 -19.96
C SER A 119 0.33 19.24 -18.91
N PRO A 120 1.37 18.48 -19.29
CA PRO A 120 2.11 17.64 -18.37
C PRO A 120 2.65 18.44 -17.19
N PHE A 121 2.33 17.96 -15.99
CA PHE A 121 3.25 18.09 -14.89
C PHE A 121 4.56 17.46 -15.36
N THR A 122 5.54 18.30 -15.63
CA THR A 122 6.93 17.89 -15.78
C THR A 122 7.69 18.85 -14.90
N GLN A 123 7.83 18.50 -13.62
CA GLN A 123 8.90 19.11 -12.85
C GLN A 123 10.21 18.54 -13.40
N GLN A 124 10.70 19.11 -14.50
CA GLN A 124 12.06 18.94 -14.97
C GLN A 124 12.99 19.71 -14.02
N GLY A 125 13.06 19.25 -12.78
CA GLY A 125 14.04 19.71 -11.82
C GLY A 125 15.24 18.80 -11.93
N THR A 126 16.25 19.22 -12.69
CA THR A 126 17.57 18.63 -12.58
C THR A 126 18.21 19.22 -11.32
N ARG A 127 18.33 18.44 -10.24
CA ARG A 127 19.00 18.88 -9.01
C ARG A 127 20.03 17.87 -8.56
N THR A 128 21.19 18.36 -8.14
CA THR A 128 22.28 17.57 -7.58
C THR A 128 21.86 16.97 -6.22
N LEU A 129 21.86 15.64 -6.12
CA LEU A 129 21.71 14.79 -4.95
C LEU A 129 22.63 15.23 -3.80
N GLU A 130 23.78 15.83 -4.12
CA GLU A 130 24.73 16.37 -3.14
C GLU A 130 24.24 17.62 -2.41
N THR A 131 23.30 18.40 -2.96
CA THR A 131 22.86 19.64 -2.30
C THR A 131 21.62 19.47 -1.45
N ASP A 132 20.57 18.74 -1.88
CA ASP A 132 19.43 18.41 -1.00
C ASP A 132 18.38 17.47 -1.65
N LEU A 133 18.53 16.15 -1.53
CA LEU A 133 17.48 15.16 -1.90
C LEU A 133 16.11 15.51 -1.28
N PHE A 134 16.08 16.13 -0.11
CA PHE A 134 14.86 16.44 0.65
C PHE A 134 14.14 17.67 0.08
N SER A 135 14.89 18.68 -0.39
CA SER A 135 14.32 19.76 -1.19
C SER A 135 13.68 19.25 -2.47
N ILE A 136 14.24 18.19 -3.08
CA ILE A 136 13.65 17.56 -4.26
C ILE A 136 12.32 16.89 -3.87
N GLN A 137 12.31 16.08 -2.81
CA GLN A 137 11.10 15.41 -2.33
C GLN A 137 9.98 16.40 -1.97
N ALA A 138 10.27 17.40 -1.15
CA ALA A 138 9.30 18.40 -0.72
C ALA A 138 8.82 19.29 -1.89
N GLY A 139 9.73 19.72 -2.75
CA GLY A 139 9.40 20.53 -3.93
C GLY A 139 8.54 19.78 -4.94
N PHE A 140 8.78 18.47 -5.10
CA PHE A 140 7.99 17.58 -5.93
C PHE A 140 6.58 17.38 -5.38
N ILE A 141 6.44 17.04 -4.10
CA ILE A 141 5.13 16.86 -3.46
C ILE A 141 4.32 18.16 -3.60
N LYS A 142 4.91 19.31 -3.25
CA LYS A 142 4.25 20.62 -3.36
C LYS A 142 3.74 20.87 -4.78
N ALA A 143 4.59 20.69 -5.78
CA ALA A 143 4.21 20.91 -7.17
C ALA A 143 3.08 19.96 -7.60
N GLY A 144 3.10 18.70 -7.14
CA GLY A 144 2.06 17.72 -7.46
C GLY A 144 0.70 18.12 -6.88
N LEU A 145 0.67 18.64 -5.65
CA LEU A 145 -0.54 19.18 -5.04
C LEU A 145 -1.09 20.38 -5.83
N GLU A 146 -0.21 21.32 -6.21
CA GLU A 146 -0.60 22.49 -7.02
C GLU A 146 -1.19 22.07 -8.38
N ALA A 147 -0.59 21.10 -9.06
CA ALA A 147 -1.06 20.60 -10.35
C ALA A 147 -2.40 19.86 -10.27
N LEU A 148 -2.66 19.19 -9.15
CA LEU A 148 -3.95 18.58 -8.84
C LEU A 148 -4.97 19.58 -8.29
N ALA A 149 -4.60 20.87 -8.21
CA ALA A 149 -5.38 21.94 -7.58
C ALA A 149 -5.80 21.62 -6.13
N LEU A 150 -5.02 20.78 -5.44
CA LEU A 150 -5.23 20.42 -4.05
C LEU A 150 -4.64 21.50 -3.14
N LYS A 151 -5.44 21.96 -2.18
CA LYS A 151 -5.07 23.01 -1.24
C LYS A 151 -5.18 22.47 0.18
N PRO A 152 -4.12 21.86 0.71
CA PRO A 152 -4.13 21.35 2.09
C PRO A 152 -4.31 22.49 3.08
N THR A 153 -5.08 22.24 4.13
CA THR A 153 -5.14 23.07 5.33
C THR A 153 -3.76 23.13 6.01
N PRO A 154 -3.50 24.10 6.90
CA PRO A 154 -2.22 24.16 7.62
C PRO A 154 -1.88 22.87 8.40
N GLN A 155 -2.88 22.19 8.94
CA GLN A 155 -2.69 20.93 9.66
C GLN A 155 -2.33 19.77 8.72
N GLU A 156 -3.01 19.68 7.57
CA GLU A 156 -2.67 18.71 6.52
C GLU A 156 -1.27 18.98 5.97
N GLN A 157 -0.93 20.24 5.71
CA GLN A 157 0.39 20.64 5.23
C GLN A 157 1.49 20.25 6.23
N ALA A 158 1.27 20.45 7.53
CA ALA A 158 2.23 20.02 8.55
C ALA A 158 2.50 18.50 8.49
N ARG A 159 1.45 17.68 8.31
CA ARG A 159 1.62 16.22 8.13
C ARG A 159 2.31 15.87 6.82
N ILE A 160 2.00 16.58 5.73
CA ILE A 160 2.67 16.41 4.44
C ILE A 160 4.16 16.71 4.55
N ASP A 161 4.54 17.77 5.28
CA ASP A 161 5.93 18.13 5.51
C ASP A 161 6.66 17.07 6.34
N LEU A 162 5.97 16.47 7.33
CA LEU A 162 6.48 15.34 8.11
C LEU A 162 6.76 14.11 7.22
N VAL A 163 5.91 13.83 6.23
CA VAL A 163 6.11 12.77 5.24
C VAL A 163 7.25 13.11 4.28
N ALA A 164 7.29 14.34 3.77
CA ALA A 164 8.31 14.79 2.81
C ALA A 164 9.72 14.81 3.41
N ARG A 165 9.85 14.96 4.74
CA ARG A 165 11.12 15.00 5.48
C ARG A 165 11.23 13.81 6.42
N SER A 166 11.04 12.62 5.87
CA SER A 166 10.96 11.39 6.66
C SER A 166 12.33 10.82 7.08
N THR A 167 13.39 11.17 6.36
CA THR A 167 14.79 10.81 6.67
C THR A 167 15.71 11.92 6.16
N VAL A 168 16.90 12.05 6.75
CA VAL A 168 18.00 12.90 6.23
C VAL A 168 19.15 12.09 5.62
N SER A 169 19.03 10.77 5.57
CA SER A 169 20.06 9.86 5.05
C SER A 169 19.73 9.38 3.63
N PRO A 170 20.56 9.70 2.62
CA PRO A 170 20.38 9.19 1.27
C PRO A 170 20.45 7.65 1.20
N GLU A 171 21.32 7.01 1.99
CA GLU A 171 21.41 5.54 2.08
C GLU A 171 20.10 4.96 2.63
N ALA A 172 19.55 5.55 3.69
CA ALA A 172 18.29 5.12 4.27
C ALA A 172 17.14 5.24 3.27
N PHE A 173 17.08 6.35 2.53
CA PHE A 173 16.07 6.56 1.50
C PHE A 173 16.21 5.57 0.34
N GLN A 174 17.42 5.28 -0.12
CA GLN A 174 17.64 4.28 -1.16
C GLN A 174 17.15 2.90 -0.72
N LEU A 175 17.48 2.46 0.49
CA LEU A 175 17.02 1.18 1.05
C LEU A 175 15.49 1.15 1.23
N TYR A 176 14.90 2.27 1.64
CA TYR A 176 13.45 2.41 1.70
C TYR A 176 12.81 2.24 0.31
N CYS A 177 13.37 2.88 -0.72
CA CYS A 177 12.94 2.70 -2.12
C CYS A 177 13.02 1.22 -2.57
N GLU A 178 14.07 0.48 -2.16
CA GLU A 178 14.19 -0.96 -2.42
C GLU A 178 13.02 -1.75 -1.83
N ALA A 179 12.65 -1.42 -0.60
CA ALA A 179 11.56 -2.10 0.06
C ALA A 179 10.20 -1.79 -0.59
N ARG A 180 9.94 -0.52 -0.96
CA ARG A 180 8.70 -0.12 -1.64
C ARG A 180 8.57 -0.69 -3.05
N GLN A 181 9.68 -1.07 -3.69
CA GLN A 181 9.65 -1.79 -4.96
C GLN A 181 9.02 -3.19 -4.83
N HIS A 182 9.16 -3.82 -3.66
CA HIS A 182 8.70 -5.19 -3.42
C HIS A 182 7.34 -5.28 -2.73
N LEU A 183 7.04 -4.37 -1.80
CA LEU A 183 5.81 -4.43 -0.99
C LEU A 183 4.49 -4.59 -1.78
N PRO A 184 4.27 -3.88 -2.91
CA PRO A 184 3.05 -4.02 -3.70
C PRO A 184 2.83 -5.40 -4.33
N ILE A 185 3.89 -6.22 -4.45
CA ILE A 185 3.78 -7.55 -5.06
C ILE A 185 2.92 -8.45 -4.19
N ALA A 186 3.03 -8.35 -2.86
CA ALA A 186 2.34 -9.22 -1.91
C ALA A 186 2.65 -10.72 -2.11
N SER A 187 3.94 -11.06 -2.10
CA SER A 187 4.42 -12.45 -2.00
C SER A 187 5.42 -12.62 -0.85
N VAL A 188 5.64 -13.86 -0.40
CA VAL A 188 6.56 -14.17 0.70
C VAL A 188 7.97 -13.66 0.40
N GLU A 189 8.47 -13.93 -0.80
CA GLU A 189 9.79 -13.53 -1.29
C GLU A 189 9.93 -12.00 -1.35
N ALA A 190 8.86 -11.32 -1.77
CA ALA A 190 8.81 -9.88 -1.83
C ALA A 190 8.84 -9.25 -0.42
N TYR A 191 8.07 -9.82 0.52
CA TYR A 191 8.09 -9.39 1.91
C TYR A 191 9.47 -9.62 2.55
N ASP A 192 10.11 -10.76 2.33
CA ASP A 192 11.45 -11.05 2.85
C ASP A 192 12.49 -10.03 2.36
N ARG A 193 12.45 -9.67 1.06
CA ARG A 193 13.32 -8.62 0.50
C ARG A 193 13.03 -7.26 1.13
N ALA A 194 11.77 -6.87 1.27
CA ALA A 194 11.38 -5.62 1.89
C ALA A 194 11.82 -5.56 3.37
N ILE A 195 11.59 -6.62 4.14
CA ILE A 195 12.00 -6.75 5.55
C ILE A 195 13.51 -6.62 5.66
N LYS A 196 14.29 -7.29 4.81
CA LYS A 196 15.75 -7.21 4.82
C LYS A 196 16.24 -5.77 4.59
N ALA A 197 15.71 -5.09 3.57
CA ALA A 197 16.07 -3.70 3.27
C ALA A 197 15.69 -2.75 4.42
N LEU A 198 14.47 -2.87 4.96
CA LEU A 198 13.97 -2.00 6.02
C LEU A 198 14.67 -2.25 7.36
N ARG A 199 15.01 -3.50 7.68
CA ARG A 199 15.84 -3.81 8.86
C ARG A 199 17.18 -3.12 8.79
N ARG A 200 17.84 -3.10 7.64
CA ARG A 200 19.10 -2.36 7.46
C ARG A 200 18.93 -0.86 7.78
N VAL A 201 17.78 -0.27 7.43
CA VAL A 201 17.45 1.13 7.72
C VAL A 201 17.32 1.37 9.22
N VAL A 202 16.41 0.64 9.89
CA VAL A 202 15.93 1.06 11.23
C VAL A 202 16.33 0.14 12.39
N VAL A 203 16.81 -1.08 12.11
CA VAL A 203 17.22 -2.06 13.15
C VAL A 203 18.72 -2.37 13.12
N GLY A 204 19.33 -2.47 11.94
CA GLY A 204 20.69 -2.98 11.75
C GLY A 204 20.79 -4.51 11.72
N ASP A 205 22.01 -5.00 11.46
CA ASP A 205 22.34 -6.44 11.38
C ASP A 205 23.24 -6.89 12.55
N GLY A 206 23.00 -6.32 13.74
CA GLY A 206 23.75 -6.60 14.97
C GLY A 206 24.77 -5.52 15.34
N PRO A 207 25.61 -5.76 16.37
CA PRO A 207 26.46 -4.73 16.98
C PRO A 207 27.49 -4.13 16.02
N SER A 208 27.97 -4.93 15.06
CA SER A 208 28.95 -4.50 14.06
C SER A 208 28.33 -3.76 12.88
N ARG A 209 27.00 -3.70 12.78
CA ARG A 209 26.28 -3.06 11.68
C ARG A 209 25.00 -2.37 12.19
N PRO A 210 25.13 -1.22 12.88
CA PRO A 210 23.99 -0.49 13.44
C PRO A 210 23.04 0.03 12.33
N PRO A 211 21.79 0.39 12.68
CA PRO A 211 20.84 0.96 11.72
C PRO A 211 21.38 2.22 11.04
N VAL A 212 20.99 2.44 9.77
CA VAL A 212 21.36 3.63 9.00
C VAL A 212 20.65 4.88 9.54
N ASP A 213 19.35 4.76 9.79
CA ASP A 213 18.51 5.84 10.30
C ASP A 213 17.39 5.26 11.18
N PRO A 214 17.64 5.05 12.49
CA PRO A 214 16.65 4.50 13.41
C PRO A 214 15.46 5.43 13.66
N GLU A 215 15.54 6.72 13.30
CA GLU A 215 14.48 7.71 13.51
C GLU A 215 13.54 7.84 12.30
N PHE A 216 13.79 7.06 11.23
CA PHE A 216 12.96 7.04 10.03
C PHE A 216 11.60 6.33 10.28
N ALA A 217 10.64 7.06 10.83
CA ALA A 217 9.33 6.54 11.24
C ALA A 217 8.55 5.80 10.14
N LEU A 218 8.57 6.29 8.89
CA LEU A 218 7.89 5.60 7.78
C LEU A 218 8.57 4.27 7.41
N ALA A 219 9.89 4.14 7.63
CA ALA A 219 10.58 2.87 7.43
C ALA A 219 10.24 1.87 8.54
N HIS A 220 10.06 2.32 9.78
CA HIS A 220 9.49 1.49 10.85
C HIS A 220 8.06 1.04 10.54
N ALA A 221 7.20 1.96 10.07
CA ALA A 221 5.83 1.64 9.69
C ALA A 221 5.79 0.64 8.52
N ALA A 222 6.64 0.82 7.51
CA ALA A 222 6.77 -0.11 6.38
C ALA A 222 7.34 -1.47 6.82
N LEU A 223 8.25 -1.50 7.80
CA LEU A 223 8.81 -2.75 8.33
C LEU A 223 7.73 -3.53 9.08
N ALA A 224 6.90 -2.82 9.85
CA ALA A 224 5.75 -3.40 10.52
C ALA A 224 4.75 -3.99 9.53
N GLU A 225 4.42 -3.23 8.47
CA GLU A 225 3.56 -3.68 7.37
C GLU A 225 4.11 -4.96 6.72
N ALA A 226 5.38 -4.94 6.31
CA ALA A 226 6.03 -6.07 5.64
C ALA A 226 6.05 -7.32 6.54
N ALA A 227 6.41 -7.17 7.81
CA ALA A 227 6.50 -8.28 8.76
C ALA A 227 5.11 -8.85 9.11
N ALA A 228 4.10 -7.99 9.26
CA ALA A 228 2.74 -8.42 9.57
C ALA A 228 2.10 -9.19 8.41
N LEU A 229 2.18 -8.64 7.19
CA LEU A 229 1.63 -9.28 5.99
C LEU A 229 2.43 -10.51 5.55
N GLY A 230 3.76 -10.47 5.65
CA GLY A 230 4.62 -11.63 5.43
C GLY A 230 4.30 -12.77 6.41
N SER A 231 4.06 -12.46 7.68
CA SER A 231 3.62 -13.45 8.68
C SER A 231 2.24 -14.02 8.36
N MET A 232 1.30 -13.22 7.85
CA MET A 232 -0.02 -13.70 7.43
C MET A 232 0.08 -14.68 6.26
N GLN A 233 0.89 -14.39 5.24
CA GLN A 233 1.09 -15.29 4.09
C GLN A 233 1.79 -16.60 4.50
N GLN A 234 2.76 -16.54 5.41
CA GLN A 234 3.40 -17.73 5.96
C GLN A 234 2.44 -18.56 6.84
N TRP A 235 1.59 -17.91 7.64
CA TRP A 235 0.63 -18.59 8.51
C TRP A 235 -0.33 -19.48 7.71
N LEU A 236 -0.76 -18.99 6.55
CA LEU A 236 -1.68 -19.67 5.65
C LEU A 236 -1.11 -20.97 5.05
N VAL A 237 0.21 -21.13 5.04
CA VAL A 237 0.90 -22.40 4.67
C VAL A 237 1.46 -23.16 5.88
N GLY A 238 1.01 -22.83 7.09
CA GLY A 238 1.36 -23.53 8.33
C GLY A 238 2.65 -23.05 9.01
N LEU A 239 3.29 -21.99 8.51
CA LEU A 239 4.50 -21.42 9.10
C LEU A 239 4.13 -20.26 10.04
N ARG A 240 4.25 -20.47 11.35
CA ARG A 240 4.11 -19.40 12.35
C ARG A 240 5.46 -18.88 12.78
N ASP A 241 5.89 -17.76 12.20
CA ASP A 241 7.08 -17.06 12.69
C ASP A 241 6.71 -16.02 13.77
N GLN A 242 6.85 -16.41 15.04
CA GLN A 242 6.65 -15.51 16.18
C GLN A 242 7.62 -14.32 16.17
N ARG A 243 8.78 -14.45 15.53
CA ARG A 243 9.77 -13.35 15.45
C ARG A 243 9.29 -12.28 14.48
N LEU A 244 8.67 -12.64 13.36
CA LEU A 244 8.05 -11.68 12.45
C LEU A 244 6.89 -10.94 13.11
N MET A 245 6.06 -11.64 13.88
CA MET A 245 4.97 -11.02 14.65
C MET A 245 5.50 -10.03 15.69
N ALA A 246 6.56 -10.39 16.42
CA ALA A 246 7.20 -9.49 17.39
C ALA A 246 7.87 -8.28 16.70
N LEU A 247 8.54 -8.51 15.57
CA LEU A 247 9.12 -7.45 14.74
C LEU A 247 8.04 -6.48 14.25
N ALA A 248 6.90 -6.99 13.77
CA ALA A 248 5.80 -6.18 13.31
C ALA A 248 5.28 -5.22 14.40
N LEU A 249 5.02 -5.75 15.59
CA LEU A 249 4.48 -4.96 16.69
C LEU A 249 5.49 -3.91 17.19
N SER A 250 6.74 -4.32 17.45
CA SER A 250 7.79 -3.43 17.96
C SER A 250 8.15 -2.31 16.98
N SER A 251 8.22 -2.59 15.68
CA SER A 251 8.44 -1.56 14.66
C SER A 251 7.26 -0.60 14.57
N ALA A 252 6.02 -1.08 14.66
CA ALA A 252 4.85 -0.21 14.65
C ALA A 252 4.78 0.70 15.89
N GLU A 253 5.07 0.18 17.08
CA GLU A 253 5.16 0.97 18.31
C GLU A 253 6.24 2.05 18.20
N THR A 254 7.38 1.73 17.59
CA THR A 254 8.45 2.70 17.35
C THR A 254 8.02 3.78 16.35
N ALA A 255 7.31 3.42 15.27
CA ALA A 255 6.76 4.38 14.33
C ALA A 255 5.82 5.39 15.03
N VAL A 256 4.92 4.90 15.90
CA VAL A 256 4.03 5.75 16.70
C VAL A 256 4.80 6.63 17.66
N LYS A 257 5.85 6.13 18.32
CA LYS A 257 6.70 6.92 19.21
C LYS A 257 7.41 8.07 18.47
N LEU A 258 7.90 7.79 17.26
CA LEU A 258 8.67 8.75 16.47
C LEU A 258 7.79 9.82 15.82
N ARG A 259 6.59 9.44 15.34
CA ARG A 259 5.66 10.32 14.64
C ARG A 259 4.21 9.98 15.03
N PRO A 260 3.75 10.35 16.23
CA PRO A 260 2.37 10.11 16.67
C PRO A 260 1.34 10.96 15.93
N GLU A 261 1.76 11.98 15.19
CA GLU A 261 0.90 12.88 14.41
C GLU A 261 0.54 12.32 13.03
N LEU A 262 1.26 11.27 12.58
CA LEU A 262 1.01 10.64 11.29
C LEU A 262 -0.02 9.50 11.44
N PRO A 263 -1.08 9.46 10.62
CA PRO A 263 -2.02 8.34 10.60
C PRO A 263 -1.32 7.03 10.19
N ASP A 264 -0.27 7.11 9.34
CA ASP A 264 0.54 5.97 8.92
C ASP A 264 1.13 5.16 10.08
N SER A 265 1.61 5.83 11.12
CA SER A 265 2.21 5.20 12.30
C SER A 265 1.17 4.38 13.06
N HIS A 266 0.01 4.98 13.32
CA HIS A 266 -1.09 4.33 14.02
C HIS A 266 -1.72 3.20 13.18
N ARG A 267 -1.82 3.39 11.86
CA ARG A 267 -2.27 2.37 10.92
C ARG A 267 -1.36 1.14 10.93
N ALA A 268 -0.04 1.33 10.94
CA ALA A 268 0.90 0.23 11.05
C ALA A 268 0.71 -0.55 12.36
N LEU A 269 0.43 0.15 13.47
CA LEU A 269 0.14 -0.48 14.76
C LEU A 269 -1.23 -1.19 14.76
N ALA A 270 -2.23 -0.64 14.09
CA ALA A 270 -3.53 -1.26 13.90
C ALA A 270 -3.41 -2.59 13.15
N LEU A 271 -2.71 -2.59 12.01
CA LEU A 271 -2.40 -3.76 11.20
C LEU A 271 -1.63 -4.83 12.02
N ALA A 272 -0.50 -4.46 12.63
CA ALA A 272 0.31 -5.39 13.40
C ALA A 272 -0.48 -5.96 14.59
N GLY A 273 -1.21 -5.11 15.31
CA GLY A 273 -2.06 -5.53 16.42
C GLY A 273 -3.16 -6.50 16.00
N ALA A 274 -3.83 -6.23 14.88
CA ALA A 274 -4.92 -7.06 14.37
C ALA A 274 -4.42 -8.46 13.99
N LEU A 275 -3.33 -8.55 13.22
CA LEU A 275 -2.79 -9.83 12.74
C LEU A 275 -2.12 -10.65 13.85
N VAL A 276 -1.53 -10.00 14.86
CA VAL A 276 -0.97 -10.67 16.05
C VAL A 276 -2.02 -10.90 17.15
N LYS A 277 -3.30 -10.59 16.88
CA LYS A 277 -4.44 -10.75 17.80
C LYS A 277 -4.32 -9.96 19.11
N ARG A 278 -3.61 -8.83 19.09
CA ARG A 278 -3.61 -7.82 20.16
C ARG A 278 -4.74 -6.82 19.90
N ILE A 279 -5.98 -7.30 20.08
CA ILE A 279 -7.20 -6.59 19.65
C ILE A 279 -7.32 -5.18 20.26
N SER A 280 -7.07 -5.02 21.56
CA SER A 280 -7.16 -3.70 22.21
C SER A 280 -6.15 -2.69 21.64
N VAL A 281 -4.93 -3.13 21.33
CA VAL A 281 -3.91 -2.31 20.67
C VAL A 281 -4.39 -1.91 19.28
N ALA A 282 -4.91 -2.88 18.52
CA ALA A 282 -5.37 -2.65 17.15
C ALA A 282 -6.53 -1.64 17.08
N VAL A 283 -7.57 -1.84 17.90
CA VAL A 283 -8.75 -0.95 17.96
C VAL A 283 -8.34 0.46 18.37
N ASN A 284 -7.51 0.60 19.40
CA ASN A 284 -7.08 1.92 19.88
C ASN A 284 -6.25 2.66 18.82
N ALA A 285 -5.32 1.96 18.17
CA ALA A 285 -4.49 2.53 17.13
C ALA A 285 -5.31 2.93 15.89
N ALA A 286 -6.23 2.07 15.43
CA ALA A 286 -7.11 2.39 14.30
C ALA A 286 -8.01 3.61 14.60
N ARG A 287 -8.57 3.69 15.82
CA ARG A 287 -9.34 4.86 16.26
C ARG A 287 -8.48 6.13 16.29
N LYS A 288 -7.22 6.04 16.73
CA LYS A 288 -6.32 7.19 16.75
C LYS A 288 -5.97 7.68 15.33
N ALA A 289 -5.78 6.75 14.40
CA ALA A 289 -5.61 7.11 13.00
C ALA A 289 -6.88 7.80 12.43
N LEU A 290 -8.08 7.29 12.74
CA LEU A 290 -9.36 7.90 12.33
C LEU A 290 -9.66 9.24 13.02
N GLU A 291 -9.15 9.48 14.23
CA GLU A 291 -9.21 10.81 14.85
C GLU A 291 -8.39 11.85 14.07
N ILE A 292 -7.25 11.44 13.49
CA ILE A 292 -6.39 12.30 12.67
C ILE A 292 -6.99 12.47 11.27
N LEU A 293 -7.38 11.35 10.65
CA LEU A 293 -7.91 11.27 9.29
C LEU A 293 -9.17 10.38 9.26
N PRO A 294 -10.37 10.97 9.43
CA PRO A 294 -11.62 10.22 9.54
C PRO A 294 -12.01 9.41 8.29
N ASP A 295 -11.48 9.80 7.13
CA ASP A 295 -11.73 9.20 5.83
C ASP A 295 -10.58 8.29 5.36
N ASP A 296 -9.75 7.75 6.28
CA ASP A 296 -8.70 6.78 5.94
C ASP A 296 -9.28 5.37 5.74
N PRO A 297 -9.30 4.84 4.50
CA PRO A 297 -9.86 3.52 4.22
C PRO A 297 -9.14 2.40 4.97
N GLN A 298 -7.83 2.52 5.12
CA GLN A 298 -7.02 1.49 5.77
C GLN A 298 -7.28 1.43 7.28
N SER A 299 -7.51 2.58 7.93
CA SER A 299 -7.84 2.58 9.36
C SER A 299 -9.22 2.01 9.63
N HIS A 300 -10.20 2.29 8.76
CA HIS A 300 -11.50 1.59 8.77
C HIS A 300 -11.32 0.07 8.58
N LEU A 301 -10.51 -0.35 7.62
CA LEU A 301 -10.21 -1.77 7.38
C LEU A 301 -9.66 -2.43 8.65
N TRP A 302 -8.59 -1.89 9.24
CA TRP A 302 -7.96 -2.51 10.41
C TRP A 302 -8.81 -2.43 11.67
N LEU A 303 -9.66 -1.41 11.82
CA LEU A 303 -10.68 -1.37 12.87
C LEU A 303 -11.70 -2.50 12.70
N GLY A 304 -12.20 -2.70 11.49
CA GLY A 304 -13.12 -3.78 11.16
C GLY A 304 -12.50 -5.16 11.41
N VAL A 305 -11.28 -5.40 10.92
CA VAL A 305 -10.55 -6.65 11.16
C VAL A 305 -10.35 -6.90 12.67
N ALA A 306 -9.99 -5.87 13.44
CA ALA A 306 -9.82 -5.98 14.88
C ALA A 306 -11.13 -6.31 15.63
N ASN A 307 -12.28 -5.83 15.13
CA ASN A 307 -13.60 -6.11 15.70
C ASN A 307 -14.13 -7.52 15.38
N GLY A 308 -13.48 -8.27 14.49
CA GLY A 308 -13.84 -9.65 14.18
C GLY A 308 -15.24 -9.77 13.57
N GLY A 309 -16.11 -10.59 14.16
CA GLY A 309 -17.47 -10.87 13.66
C GLY A 309 -18.33 -9.62 13.47
N ASP A 310 -18.12 -8.58 14.27
CA ASP A 310 -18.85 -7.31 14.18
C ASP A 310 -18.15 -6.28 13.28
N GLY A 311 -17.09 -6.69 12.57
CA GLY A 311 -16.22 -5.83 11.78
C GLY A 311 -16.77 -5.39 10.43
N ALA A 312 -17.79 -6.08 9.90
CA ALA A 312 -18.30 -5.86 8.55
C ALA A 312 -18.68 -4.39 8.24
N PRO A 313 -19.31 -3.61 9.14
CA PRO A 313 -19.64 -2.21 8.86
C PRO A 313 -18.41 -1.35 8.57
N GLU A 314 -17.33 -1.54 9.33
CA GLU A 314 -16.07 -0.79 9.16
C GLU A 314 -15.33 -1.22 7.90
N ILE A 315 -15.33 -2.52 7.58
CA ILE A 315 -14.73 -3.02 6.32
C ILE A 315 -15.53 -2.50 5.11
N ASN A 316 -16.86 -2.45 5.20
CA ASN A 316 -17.69 -1.86 4.16
C ASN A 316 -17.44 -0.35 4.01
N ALA A 317 -17.23 0.38 5.11
CA ALA A 317 -16.85 1.78 5.06
C ALA A 317 -15.49 1.98 4.35
N ALA A 318 -14.51 1.11 4.66
CA ALA A 318 -13.22 1.10 3.96
C ALA A 318 -13.37 0.89 2.45
N LEU A 319 -14.18 -0.10 2.03
CA LEU A 319 -14.39 -0.42 0.62
C LEU A 319 -15.26 0.61 -0.12
N ALA A 320 -16.13 1.34 0.59
CA ALA A 320 -16.87 2.46 0.03
C ALA A 320 -15.94 3.63 -0.31
N LEU A 321 -14.89 3.85 0.50
CA LEU A 321 -13.87 4.87 0.24
C LEU A 321 -12.87 4.39 -0.82
N ASP A 322 -12.31 3.18 -0.65
CA ASP A 322 -11.36 2.55 -1.58
C ASP A 322 -11.77 1.12 -1.95
N PRO A 323 -12.46 0.93 -3.09
CA PRO A 323 -12.83 -0.40 -3.60
C PRO A 323 -11.63 -1.25 -4.08
N SER A 324 -10.41 -0.72 -4.03
CA SER A 324 -9.20 -1.42 -4.45
C SER A 324 -8.47 -2.14 -3.30
N LEU A 325 -9.01 -2.07 -2.08
CA LEU A 325 -8.48 -2.79 -0.93
C LEU A 325 -8.77 -4.30 -1.04
N GLY A 326 -7.87 -5.05 -1.70
CA GLY A 326 -7.98 -6.50 -1.81
C GLY A 326 -8.13 -7.21 -0.46
N LEU A 327 -7.45 -6.73 0.58
CA LEU A 327 -7.60 -7.26 1.94
C LEU A 327 -8.99 -7.02 2.53
N GLY A 328 -9.68 -5.92 2.18
CA GLY A 328 -11.05 -5.68 2.63
C GLY A 328 -12.00 -6.74 2.09
N HIS A 329 -11.90 -7.04 0.80
CA HIS A 329 -12.64 -8.14 0.17
C HIS A 329 -12.29 -9.49 0.80
N LEU A 330 -11.00 -9.79 1.01
CA LEU A 330 -10.58 -11.03 1.70
C LEU A 330 -11.21 -11.16 3.10
N PHE A 331 -11.21 -10.10 3.91
CA PHE A 331 -11.78 -10.17 5.25
C PHE A 331 -13.31 -10.24 5.25
N LEU A 332 -14.01 -9.60 4.29
CA LEU A 332 -15.44 -9.85 4.10
C LEU A 332 -15.71 -11.29 3.68
N ALA A 333 -14.86 -11.90 2.85
CA ALA A 333 -14.95 -13.31 2.50
C ALA A 333 -14.80 -14.22 3.73
N VAL A 334 -13.85 -13.91 4.62
CA VAL A 334 -13.66 -14.62 5.89
C VAL A 334 -14.90 -14.51 6.79
N LEU A 335 -15.51 -13.33 6.88
CA LEU A 335 -16.75 -13.14 7.65
C LEU A 335 -17.91 -13.92 7.04
N ALA A 336 -18.10 -13.84 5.72
CA ALA A 336 -19.13 -14.60 5.01
C ALA A 336 -18.93 -16.12 5.17
N ALA A 337 -17.68 -16.60 5.16
CA ALA A 337 -17.37 -18.00 5.43
C ALA A 337 -17.77 -18.42 6.85
N ALA A 338 -17.55 -17.57 7.85
CA ALA A 338 -17.96 -17.82 9.23
C ALA A 338 -19.50 -17.80 9.41
N GLU A 339 -20.19 -17.00 8.60
CA GLU A 339 -21.66 -16.95 8.51
C GLU A 339 -22.26 -18.14 7.73
N GLY A 340 -21.44 -18.91 7.00
CA GLY A 340 -21.89 -19.96 6.10
C GLY A 340 -22.48 -19.45 4.77
N ASP A 341 -22.33 -18.15 4.46
CA ASP A 341 -22.75 -17.57 3.19
C ASP A 341 -21.67 -17.79 2.12
N GLN A 342 -21.67 -19.01 1.56
CA GLN A 342 -20.74 -19.42 0.52
C GLN A 342 -20.80 -18.52 -0.73
N LYS A 343 -21.98 -18.06 -1.11
CA LYS A 343 -22.14 -17.25 -2.32
C LYS A 343 -21.43 -15.92 -2.16
N ARG A 344 -21.66 -15.24 -1.03
CA ARG A 344 -20.98 -13.99 -0.72
C ARG A 344 -19.48 -14.20 -0.56
N MET A 345 -19.05 -15.25 0.13
CA MET A 345 -17.62 -15.58 0.26
C MET A 345 -16.92 -15.70 -1.10
N LEU A 346 -17.52 -16.41 -2.06
CA LEU A 346 -16.94 -16.58 -3.39
C LEU A 346 -16.80 -15.26 -4.15
N VAL A 347 -17.83 -14.41 -4.13
CA VAL A 347 -17.80 -13.08 -4.78
C VAL A 347 -16.66 -12.22 -4.22
N GLU A 348 -16.52 -12.20 -2.89
CA GLU A 348 -15.49 -11.42 -2.23
C GLU A 348 -14.08 -12.00 -2.47
N CYS A 349 -13.93 -13.33 -2.48
CA CYS A 349 -12.68 -13.99 -2.86
C CYS A 349 -12.27 -13.70 -4.30
N GLU A 350 -13.21 -13.74 -5.25
CA GLU A 350 -12.97 -13.40 -6.66
C GLU A 350 -12.50 -11.96 -6.79
N ARG A 351 -13.15 -11.03 -6.05
CA ARG A 351 -12.76 -9.63 -6.08
C ARG A 351 -11.36 -9.39 -5.48
N ALA A 352 -11.02 -10.07 -4.40
CA ALA A 352 -9.67 -10.02 -3.83
C ALA A 352 -8.61 -10.53 -4.82
N LEU A 353 -8.88 -11.64 -5.53
CA LEU A 353 -7.98 -12.21 -6.56
C LEU A 353 -7.85 -11.32 -7.80
N GLU A 354 -8.92 -10.62 -8.19
CA GLU A 354 -8.86 -9.65 -9.29
C GLU A 354 -7.92 -8.48 -9.00
N LEU A 355 -7.84 -8.07 -7.73
CA LEU A 355 -7.03 -6.95 -7.25
C LEU A 355 -5.59 -7.38 -6.94
N SER A 356 -5.40 -8.56 -6.34
CA SER A 356 -4.07 -9.13 -6.07
C SER A 356 -4.00 -10.60 -6.53
N PRO A 357 -3.64 -10.86 -7.80
CA PRO A 357 -3.64 -12.21 -8.37
C PRO A 357 -2.60 -13.16 -7.78
N VAL A 358 -1.60 -12.63 -7.07
CA VAL A 358 -0.52 -13.40 -6.43
C VAL A 358 -0.74 -13.59 -4.94
N ASP A 359 -1.76 -12.97 -4.35
CA ASP A 359 -2.19 -13.30 -3.00
C ASP A 359 -2.97 -14.62 -3.03
N ALA A 360 -2.38 -15.68 -2.46
CA ALA A 360 -3.00 -16.99 -2.41
C ALA A 360 -4.08 -17.11 -1.31
N SER A 361 -4.21 -16.11 -0.42
CA SER A 361 -5.14 -16.15 0.72
C SER A 361 -6.60 -16.42 0.33
N PRO A 362 -7.18 -15.79 -0.71
CA PRO A 362 -8.55 -16.07 -1.11
C PRO A 362 -8.73 -17.50 -1.62
N LEU A 363 -7.77 -18.04 -2.39
CA LEU A 363 -7.82 -19.41 -2.88
C LEU A 363 -7.72 -20.43 -1.75
N LEU A 364 -6.91 -20.15 -0.73
CA LEU A 364 -6.84 -21.01 0.46
C LEU A 364 -8.16 -21.01 1.22
N LEU A 365 -8.82 -19.86 1.37
CA LEU A 365 -10.14 -19.79 1.99
C LEU A 365 -11.18 -20.61 1.20
N MET A 366 -11.19 -20.49 -0.13
CA MET A 366 -12.05 -21.29 -1.01
C MET A 366 -11.79 -22.79 -0.85
N GLY A 367 -10.52 -23.21 -0.88
CA GLY A 367 -10.12 -24.61 -0.74
C GLY A 367 -10.49 -25.21 0.63
N MET A 368 -10.32 -24.44 1.71
CA MET A 368 -10.73 -24.85 3.06
C MET A 368 -12.24 -25.07 3.14
N MET A 369 -13.03 -24.17 2.55
CA MET A 369 -14.49 -24.32 2.50
C MET A 369 -14.90 -25.57 1.70
N GLN A 370 -14.33 -25.76 0.51
CA GLN A 370 -14.60 -26.94 -0.33
C GLN A 370 -14.24 -28.25 0.37
N THR A 371 -13.15 -28.25 1.15
CA THR A 371 -12.74 -29.40 1.97
C THR A 371 -13.78 -29.71 3.05
N GLY A 372 -14.26 -28.67 3.77
CA GLY A 372 -15.31 -28.81 4.78
C GLY A 372 -16.64 -29.32 4.23
N GLU A 373 -16.96 -28.99 2.98
CA GLU A 373 -18.14 -29.46 2.26
C GLU A 373 -17.98 -30.86 1.63
N GLY A 374 -16.78 -31.46 1.70
CA GLY A 374 -16.50 -32.76 1.08
C GLY A 374 -16.33 -32.72 -0.45
N LYS A 375 -16.22 -31.53 -1.05
CA LYS A 375 -15.96 -31.33 -2.49
C LYS A 375 -14.47 -31.47 -2.79
N LEU A 376 -13.95 -32.68 -2.58
CA LEU A 376 -12.50 -32.93 -2.55
C LEU A 376 -11.83 -32.65 -3.91
N ASP A 377 -12.46 -32.99 -5.04
CA ASP A 377 -11.89 -32.75 -6.38
C ASP A 377 -11.72 -31.25 -6.66
N GLU A 378 -12.72 -30.45 -6.30
CA GLU A 378 -12.66 -28.98 -6.41
C GLU A 378 -11.59 -28.41 -5.48
N ALA A 379 -11.53 -28.88 -4.23
CA ALA A 379 -10.53 -28.44 -3.26
C ALA A 379 -9.11 -28.72 -3.76
N ILE A 380 -8.86 -29.92 -4.31
CA ILE A 380 -7.58 -30.30 -4.90
C ILE A 380 -7.22 -29.35 -6.05
N ALA A 381 -8.14 -29.07 -6.97
CA ALA A 381 -7.91 -28.14 -8.07
C ALA A 381 -7.59 -26.72 -7.56
N THR A 382 -8.30 -26.24 -6.53
CA THR A 382 -8.04 -24.95 -5.89
C THR A 382 -6.66 -24.90 -5.22
N TYR A 383 -6.29 -25.93 -4.45
CA TYR A 383 -4.97 -25.99 -3.82
C TYR A 383 -3.83 -26.11 -4.84
N GLN A 384 -4.04 -26.77 -5.98
CA GLN A 384 -3.06 -26.76 -7.08
C GLN A 384 -2.83 -25.36 -7.63
N ARG A 385 -3.86 -24.49 -7.66
CA ARG A 385 -3.69 -23.07 -8.04
C ARG A 385 -2.86 -22.31 -7.02
N VAL A 386 -3.08 -22.55 -5.72
CA VAL A 386 -2.23 -21.98 -4.64
C VAL A 386 -0.77 -22.36 -4.83
N LEU A 387 -0.49 -23.64 -5.05
CA LEU A 387 0.87 -24.13 -5.28
C LEU A 387 1.49 -23.53 -6.54
N LYS A 388 0.69 -23.28 -7.59
CA LYS A 388 1.18 -22.63 -8.81
C LYS A 388 1.57 -21.17 -8.55
N ILE A 389 0.80 -20.44 -7.75
CA ILE A 389 1.14 -19.06 -7.35
C ILE A 389 2.43 -19.06 -6.52
N ASN A 390 2.51 -19.91 -5.50
CA ASN A 390 3.67 -19.96 -4.61
C ASN A 390 4.95 -20.55 -5.26
N ARG A 391 4.84 -21.26 -6.39
CA ARG A 391 5.99 -21.77 -7.16
C ARG A 391 6.59 -20.73 -8.11
N HIS A 392 5.86 -19.65 -8.37
CA HIS A 392 6.25 -18.57 -9.29
C HIS A 392 6.43 -17.20 -8.60
N ALA A 393 6.06 -17.09 -7.32
CA ALA A 393 6.49 -16.06 -6.41
C ALA A 393 7.95 -16.29 -5.99
#